data_AF-A0A6C0BCE7-F1
#
_entry.id   AF-A0A6C0BCE7-F1
#
_cell.length_a   1.000
_cell.length_b   1.000
_cell.length_c   1.000
_cell.angle_alpha   90.00
_cell.angle_beta   90.00
_cell.angle_gamma   90.00
#
_symmetry.space_group_name_H-M   'P 1'
#
loop_
_entity.id
_entity.type
_entity.pdbx_description
1 polymer ?
#
loop_
_entity_poly.entity_id
_entity_poly.type
_entity_poly.pdbx_seq_one_letter_code
_entity_poly.pdbx_strand_id
1 'polypeptide(L)'
;MLIQSFVGAAIESATNGKDSDKKRDAYVEFLSVFFAFLIAFVILGFVGKLLWNGVIVELFTIAKPAKSFWQIIGLMIFAMLIKP
;
A
#
# COMPACT_ATOMS: atom_id res chain seq x y z
N MET A 1 -3.11 -14.67 10.46
CA MET A 1 -3.47 -15.94 9.79
C MET A 1 -3.53 -15.82 8.27
N LEU A 2 -4.26 -14.85 7.69
CA LEU A 2 -4.38 -14.67 6.22
C LEU A 2 -3.05 -14.51 5.45
N ILE A 3 -2.06 -13.82 6.02
CA ILE A 3 -0.77 -13.60 5.35
C ILE A 3 0.04 -14.90 5.23
N GLN A 4 -0.01 -15.79 6.23
CA GLN A 4 0.76 -17.03 6.20
C GLN A 4 0.20 -18.05 5.20
N SER A 5 -1.13 -18.12 5.06
CA SER A 5 -1.76 -18.93 4.00
C SER A 5 -1.41 -18.40 2.61
N PHE A 6 -1.30 -17.08 2.44
CA PHE A 6 -0.92 -16.47 1.16
C PHE A 6 0.55 -16.76 0.80
N VAL A 7 1.45 -16.68 1.78
CA VAL A 7 2.87 -17.02 1.60
C VAL A 7 3.06 -18.51 1.30
N GLY A 8 2.30 -19.40 1.96
CA GLY A 8 2.29 -20.83 1.66
C GLY A 8 1.84 -21.13 0.23
N ALA A 9 0.72 -20.54 -0.20
CA ALA A 9 0.20 -20.69 -1.56
C ALA A 9 1.15 -20.11 -2.63
N ALA A 10 1.85 -19.01 -2.32
CA ALA A 10 2.85 -18.43 -3.21
C ALA A 10 4.07 -19.36 -3.38
N ILE A 11 4.55 -20.00 -2.31
CA ILE A 11 5.68 -20.95 -2.38
C ILE A 11 5.27 -22.23 -3.12
N GLU A 12 4.05 -22.71 -2.87
CA GLU A 12 3.52 -23.92 -3.50
C GLU A 12 3.30 -23.72 -5.01
N SER A 13 2.82 -22.54 -5.43
CA SER A 13 2.69 -22.18 -6.85
C SER A 13 4.03 -21.96 -7.55
N ALA A 14 5.06 -21.46 -6.84
CA ALA A 14 6.41 -21.33 -7.38
C ALA A 14 7.12 -22.68 -7.56
N THR A 15 6.82 -23.67 -6.70
CA THR A 15 7.52 -24.96 -6.66
C THR A 15 6.86 -26.02 -7.56
N ASN A 16 5.52 -26.05 -7.67
CA ASN A 16 4.77 -27.02 -8.49
C ASN A 16 4.49 -26.55 -9.93
N GLY A 17 5.55 -26.13 -10.64
CA GLY A 17 5.50 -25.48 -11.95
C GLY A 17 5.13 -26.36 -13.17
N LYS A 18 4.18 -27.31 -13.06
CA LYS A 18 3.75 -28.18 -14.19
C LYS A 18 2.36 -27.88 -14.78
N ASP A 19 1.65 -26.86 -14.29
CA ASP A 19 0.27 -26.56 -14.71
C ASP A 19 0.19 -25.14 -15.29
N SER A 20 0.09 -25.01 -16.62
CA SER A 20 0.13 -23.72 -17.32
C SER A 20 -1.04 -22.81 -16.96
N ASP A 21 -2.22 -23.38 -16.67
CA ASP A 21 -3.41 -22.62 -16.26
C ASP A 21 -3.24 -22.03 -14.85
N LYS A 22 -2.65 -22.77 -13.90
CA LYS A 22 -2.39 -22.25 -12.54
C LYS A 22 -1.41 -21.08 -12.51
N LYS A 23 -0.43 -21.07 -13.42
CA LYS A 23 0.49 -19.92 -13.55
C LYS A 23 -0.21 -18.66 -14.06
N ARG A 24 -1.15 -18.81 -14.99
CA ARG A 24 -1.95 -17.69 -15.49
C ARG A 24 -2.85 -17.13 -14.39
N ASP A 25 -3.53 -18.00 -13.65
CA ASP A 25 -4.44 -17.59 -12.59
C ASP A 25 -3.68 -16.89 -11.44
N ALA A 26 -2.54 -17.43 -10.99
CA ALA A 26 -1.69 -16.78 -9.99
C ALA A 26 -1.16 -15.41 -10.46
N TYR A 27 -0.84 -15.27 -11.75
CA TYR A 27 -0.40 -13.99 -12.31
C TYR A 27 -1.53 -12.96 -12.34
N VAL A 28 -2.74 -13.36 -12.75
CA VAL A 28 -3.91 -12.49 -12.75
C VAL A 28 -4.29 -12.07 -11.34
N GLU A 29 -4.23 -12.99 -10.37
CA GLU A 29 -4.49 -12.69 -8.96
C GLU A 29 -3.46 -11.69 -8.40
N PHE A 30 -2.16 -11.95 -8.61
CA PHE A 30 -1.10 -11.03 -8.20
C PHE A 30 -1.26 -9.65 -8.82
N LEU A 31 -1.54 -9.59 -10.12
CA LEU A 31 -1.71 -8.34 -10.85
C LEU A 31 -2.93 -7.56 -10.32
N SER A 32 -4.03 -8.26 -10.02
CA SER A 32 -5.25 -7.66 -9.47
C SER A 32 -5.00 -7.03 -8.09
N VAL A 33 -4.32 -7.76 -7.20
CA VAL A 33 -3.94 -7.24 -5.87
C VAL A 33 -2.97 -6.07 -6.00
N PHE A 34 -2.00 -6.16 -6.91
CA PHE A 34 -1.03 -5.10 -7.14
C PHE A 34 -1.69 -3.80 -7.64
N PHE A 35 -2.63 -3.90 -8.58
CA PHE A 35 -3.39 -2.73 -9.04
C PHE A 35 -4.31 -2.18 -7.95
N ALA A 36 -4.99 -3.03 -7.19
CA ALA A 36 -5.80 -2.59 -6.06
C ALA A 36 -4.95 -1.83 -5.03
N PHE A 37 -3.75 -2.34 -4.73
CA PHE A 37 -2.78 -1.69 -3.85
C PHE A 37 -2.33 -0.34 -4.40
N LEU A 38 -1.97 -0.24 -5.68
CA LEU A 38 -1.57 1.01 -6.32
C LEU A 38 -2.67 2.06 -6.27
N ILE A 39 -3.91 1.66 -6.57
CA ILE A 39 -5.07 2.57 -6.52
C ILE A 39 -5.29 3.06 -5.09
N ALA A 40 -5.29 2.16 -4.10
CA ALA A 40 -5.43 2.53 -2.70
C ALA A 40 -4.30 3.48 -2.24
N PHE A 41 -3.06 3.21 -2.66
CA PHE A 41 -1.90 4.04 -2.34
C PHE A 41 -2.03 5.46 -2.90
N VAL A 42 -2.47 5.60 -4.15
CA VAL A 42 -2.72 6.91 -4.78
C VAL A 42 -3.84 7.65 -4.05
N ILE A 43 -4.96 6.99 -3.78
CA ILE A 43 -6.09 7.60 -3.06
C ILE A 43 -5.64 8.10 -1.69
N LEU A 44 -4.94 7.29 -0.91
CA LEU A 44 -4.44 7.67 0.42
C LEU A 44 -3.46 8.83 0.34
N GLY A 45 -2.54 8.84 -0.62
CA GLY A 45 -1.59 9.93 -0.80
C GLY A 45 -2.27 11.26 -1.13
N PHE A 46 -3.27 11.25 -2.02
CA PHE A 46 -4.01 12.45 -2.41
C PHE A 46 -4.95 12.95 -1.30
N VAL A 47 -5.78 12.07 -0.74
CA VAL A 47 -6.69 12.40 0.35
C VAL A 47 -5.91 12.88 1.58
N GLY A 48 -4.81 12.19 1.91
CA GLY A 48 -3.94 12.59 3.00
C GLY A 48 -3.33 13.97 2.79
N LYS A 49 -2.91 14.32 1.57
CA LYS A 49 -2.42 15.68 1.25
C LYS A 49 -3.50 16.73 1.40
N LEU A 50 -4.72 16.44 0.93
CA LEU A 50 -5.86 17.36 1.05
C LEU A 50 -6.20 17.62 2.51
N LEU A 51 -6.34 16.57 3.32
CA LEU A 51 -6.64 16.69 4.75
C LEU A 51 -5.49 17.35 5.51
N TRP A 52 -4.24 17.07 5.16
CA TRP A 52 -3.09 17.70 5.81
C TRP A 52 -3.11 19.21 5.63
N ASN A 53 -3.24 19.67 4.38
CA ASN A 53 -3.20 21.09 4.08
C ASN A 53 -4.48 21.84 4.47
N GLY A 54 -5.63 21.20 4.41
CA GLY A 54 -6.92 21.83 4.75
C GLY A 54 -7.34 21.70 6.21
N VAL A 55 -6.75 20.78 6.98
CA VAL A 55 -7.14 20.55 8.39
C VAL A 55 -5.91 20.66 9.29
N ILE A 56 -4.89 19.83 9.09
CA ILE A 56 -3.75 19.75 10.03
C ILE A 56 -2.98 21.07 10.10
N VAL A 57 -2.71 21.72 8.97
CA VAL A 57 -2.00 23.01 8.93
C VAL A 57 -2.82 24.12 9.59
N GLU A 58 -4.15 24.06 9.52
CA GLU A 58 -5.02 25.05 10.16
C GLU A 58 -5.16 24.82 11.66
N LEU A 59 -5.21 23.56 12.11
CA LEU A 59 -5.35 23.20 13.52
C LEU A 59 -4.03 23.33 14.29
N PHE A 60 -2.91 23.02 13.64
CA PHE A 60 -1.59 23.00 14.29
C PHE A 60 -0.67 24.03 13.63
N THR A 61 -0.40 25.13 14.32
CA THR A 61 0.47 26.23 13.86
C THR A 61 1.92 25.82 13.57
N ILE A 62 2.33 24.62 14.01
CA ILE A 62 3.67 24.06 13.83
C ILE A 62 3.75 23.22 12.54
N ALA A 63 2.61 22.75 12.02
CA ALA A 63 2.59 21.86 10.85
C ALA A 63 2.81 22.66 9.56
N LYS A 64 3.86 22.30 8.80
CA LYS A 64 4.11 22.89 7.49
C LYS A 64 3.20 22.27 6.41
N PRO A 65 2.80 23.05 5.39
CA PRO A 65 2.04 22.54 4.26
C PRO A 65 2.86 21.52 3.46
N ALA A 66 2.21 20.41 3.13
CA ALA A 66 2.76 19.35 2.29
C ALA A 66 2.68 19.77 0.82
N LYS A 67 3.86 19.90 0.18
CA LYS A 67 4.01 20.26 -1.24
C LYS A 67 3.71 19.07 -2.15
N SER A 68 3.97 17.85 -1.69
CA SER A 68 3.83 16.61 -2.48
C SER A 68 3.10 15.52 -1.70
N PHE A 69 2.32 14.68 -2.39
CA PHE A 69 1.67 13.51 -1.76
C PHE A 69 2.69 12.51 -1.21
N TRP A 70 3.88 12.44 -1.81
CA TRP A 70 5.00 11.63 -1.32
C TRP A 70 5.43 12.01 0.11
N GLN A 71 5.30 13.28 0.50
CA GLN A 71 5.64 13.71 1.86
C GLN A 71 4.65 13.13 2.88
N ILE A 72 3.36 13.03 2.53
CA ILE A 72 2.34 12.44 3.39
C ILE A 72 2.57 10.95 3.55
N ILE A 73 2.82 10.24 2.45
CA ILE A 73 3.15 8.81 2.50
C ILE A 73 4.40 8.58 3.35
N GLY A 74 5.45 9.37 3.15
CA GLY A 74 6.68 9.28 3.95
C GLY A 74 6.42 9.50 5.44
N LEU A 75 5.58 10.48 5.79
CA LEU A 75 5.19 10.76 7.18
C LEU A 75 4.37 9.61 7.78
N MET A 76 3.47 9.01 7.01
CA MET A 76 2.69 7.84 7.44
C MET A 76 3.60 6.64 7.74
N ILE A 77 4.54 6.34 6.83
CA ILE A 77 5.51 5.24 7.03
C ILE A 77 6.39 5.53 8.25
N PHE A 78 6.88 6.76 8.39
CA PHE A 78 7.69 7.17 9.52
C PHE A 78 6.93 7.06 10.85
N ALA A 79 5.66 7.48 10.89
CA ALA A 79 4.81 7.33 12.07
C ALA A 79 4.54 5.86 12.43
N MET A 80 4.37 4.98 11.43
CA MET A 80 4.25 3.54 11.66
C MET A 80 5.54 2.93 12.21
N LEU A 81 6.71 3.37 11.73
CA LEU A 81 8.01 2.92 12.22
C LEU A 81 8.33 3.38 13.65
N ILE A 82 7.79 4.53 14.07
CA ILE A 82 7.95 5.05 15.43
C ILE A 82 7.09 4.26 16.43
N LYS A 83 5.95 3.73 15.99
CA LYS A 83 5.08 2.93 16.84
C LYS A 83 5.68 1.52 16.98
N PRO A 84 6.05 1.07 18.20
CA PRO A 84 6.55 -0.29 18.42
C PRO A 84 5.50 -1.36 18.12
#